data_AF-A0A0S0ZGZ0-F1
#
_entry.id   AF-A0A0S0ZGZ0-F1
#
_cell.length_a   1.000
_cell.length_b   1.000
_cell.length_c   1.000
_cell.angle_alpha   90.00
_cell.angle_beta   90.00
_cell.angle_gamma   90.00
#
_symmetry.space_group_name_H-M   'P 1'
#
loop_
_entity.id
_entity.type
_entity.pdbx_description
1 polymer ?
#
loop_
_entity_poly.entity_id
_entity_poly.type
_entity_poly.pdbx_seq_one_letter_code
_entity_poly.pdbx_strand_id
1 'polypeptide(L)'
;LVLGITLGVLVIVWLEREISAGIQQRIGPEYAGPLGILQALADGTKLLFKENLLPSRGDTRLFSIGPSIAVISILLSYSVIPFGYHLILADLSIGVFLWIAVSSLAPIGLLMSGY
;
A
#
# COMPACT_ATOMS: atom_id res chain seq x y z
N LEU A 1 12.61 -6.75 1.24
CA LEU A 1 11.24 -6.57 1.76
C LEU A 1 10.46 -5.51 0.98
N VAL A 2 10.82 -4.23 1.09
CA VAL A 2 10.07 -3.12 0.45
C VAL A 2 9.84 -3.34 -1.05
N LEU A 3 10.88 -3.68 -1.82
CA LEU A 3 10.74 -3.94 -3.26
C LEU A 3 9.81 -5.12 -3.57
N GLY A 4 9.83 -6.18 -2.76
CA GLY A 4 8.93 -7.32 -2.93
C GLY A 4 7.48 -6.95 -2.62
N ILE A 5 7.26 -6.15 -1.56
CA ILE A 5 5.93 -5.63 -1.21
C ILE A 5 5.42 -4.72 -2.32
N THR A 6 6.23 -3.79 -2.83
CA THR A 6 5.79 -2.88 -3.90
C THR A 6 5.45 -3.62 -5.18
N LEU A 7 6.25 -4.60 -5.60
CA LEU A 7 5.90 -5.46 -6.73
C LEU A 7 4.59 -6.24 -6.49
N GLY A 8 4.42 -6.82 -5.30
CA GLY A 8 3.19 -7.50 -4.92
C GLY A 8 1.97 -6.60 -4.98
N VAL A 9 2.08 -5.36 -4.49
CA VAL A 9 1.00 -4.36 -4.57
C VAL A 9 0.68 -4.00 -6.01
N LEU A 10 1.68 -3.82 -6.88
CA LEU A 10 1.44 -3.55 -8.31
C LEU A 10 0.67 -4.69 -8.98
N VAL A 11 1.01 -5.94 -8.67
CA VAL A 11 0.29 -7.12 -9.18
C VAL A 11 -1.14 -7.16 -8.64
N ILE A 12 -1.35 -6.89 -7.35
CA ILE A 12 -2.70 -6.88 -6.74
C ILE A 12 -3.58 -5.80 -7.36
N VAL A 13 -3.06 -4.59 -7.58
CA VAL A 13 -3.81 -3.49 -8.21
C VAL A 13 -4.17 -3.82 -9.67
N TRP A 14 -3.26 -4.44 -10.42
CA TRP A 14 -3.57 -4.91 -11.78
C TRP A 14 -4.61 -6.04 -11.77
N LEU A 15 -4.44 -7.04 -10.91
CA LEU A 15 -5.38 -8.16 -10.76
C LEU A 15 -6.78 -7.70 -10.35
N GLU A 16 -6.88 -6.75 -9.43
CA GLU A 16 -8.17 -6.19 -9.00
C GLU A 16 -8.94 -5.66 -10.21
N ARG A 17 -8.28 -4.89 -11.09
CA ARG A 17 -8.92 -4.31 -12.28
C ARG A 17 -9.31 -5.37 -13.31
N GLU A 18 -8.45 -6.34 -13.55
CA GLU A 18 -8.71 -7.46 -14.46
C GLU A 18 -9.89 -8.33 -13.98
N ILE A 19 -9.89 -8.70 -12.70
CA ILE A 19 -10.96 -9.51 -12.09
C ILE A 19 -12.27 -8.73 -12.09
N SER A 20 -12.26 -7.47 -11.67
CA SER A 20 -13.44 -6.59 -11.69
C SER A 20 -13.99 -6.40 -13.11
N ALA A 21 -13.12 -6.30 -14.12
CA ALA A 21 -13.53 -6.23 -15.52
C ALA A 21 -14.15 -7.54 -16.00
N GLY A 22 -13.54 -8.68 -15.66
CA GLY A 22 -14.05 -10.02 -15.97
C GLY A 22 -15.43 -10.30 -15.37
N ILE A 23 -15.67 -9.88 -14.12
CA ILE A 23 -17.00 -9.97 -13.48
C ILE A 23 -18.04 -9.15 -14.24
N GLN A 24 -17.64 -7.97 -14.75
CA GLN A 24 -18.51 -7.04 -15.47
C GLN A 24 -18.62 -7.34 -16.97
N GLN A 25 -18.04 -8.44 -17.46
CA GLN A 25 -17.98 -8.78 -18.89
C GLN A 25 -17.41 -7.65 -19.76
N ARG A 26 -16.44 -6.89 -19.24
CA ARG A 26 -15.65 -5.93 -20.00
C ARG A 26 -14.18 -6.28 -19.95
N ILE A 27 -13.41 -5.69 -20.85
CA ILE A 27 -11.96 -5.86 -20.89
C ILE A 27 -11.32 -4.88 -19.91
N GLY A 28 -10.33 -5.35 -19.15
CA GLY A 28 -9.56 -4.53 -18.23
C GLY A 28 -8.47 -3.72 -18.95
N PRO A 29 -7.38 -3.33 -18.27
CA PRO A 29 -6.32 -2.55 -18.90
C PRO A 29 -5.61 -3.32 -20.04
N GLU A 30 -5.58 -2.75 -21.25
CA GLU A 30 -4.95 -3.41 -22.43
C GLU A 30 -3.81 -2.61 -23.07
N TYR A 31 -3.90 -1.28 -23.07
CA TYR A 31 -3.00 -0.45 -23.90
C TYR A 31 -1.70 -0.01 -23.18
N ALA A 32 -1.59 -0.21 -21.87
CA ALA A 32 -0.41 0.13 -21.08
C ALA A 32 0.51 -1.09 -20.92
N GLY A 33 1.12 -1.53 -22.04
CA GLY A 33 1.96 -2.73 -22.11
C GLY A 33 1.16 -4.02 -22.36
N PRO A 34 1.83 -5.18 -22.51
CA PRO A 34 1.15 -6.45 -22.76
C PRO A 34 0.16 -6.76 -21.62
N LEU A 35 -1.12 -6.98 -21.95
CA LEU A 35 -2.21 -7.22 -20.98
C LEU A 35 -2.34 -6.12 -19.90
N GLY A 36 -1.87 -4.90 -20.19
CA GLY A 36 -1.95 -3.76 -19.26
C GLY A 36 -1.12 -3.88 -17.97
N ILE A 37 -0.11 -4.77 -17.92
CA ILE A 37 0.71 -4.99 -16.72
C ILE A 37 1.41 -3.70 -16.25
N LEU A 38 1.78 -2.80 -17.18
CA LEU A 38 2.44 -1.55 -16.83
C LEU A 38 1.45 -0.48 -16.34
N GLN A 39 0.14 -0.73 -16.38
CA GLN A 39 -0.87 0.23 -15.97
C GLN A 39 -0.72 0.63 -14.49
N ALA A 40 -0.53 -0.34 -13.59
CA ALA A 40 -0.38 -0.06 -12.16
C ALA A 40 0.87 0.80 -11.88
N LEU A 41 1.96 0.57 -12.64
CA LEU A 41 3.17 1.38 -12.56
C LEU A 41 2.93 2.79 -13.11
N ALA A 42 2.24 2.92 -14.24
CA ALA A 42 1.91 4.21 -14.85
C ALA A 42 1.00 5.07 -13.95
N ASP A 43 0.06 4.46 -13.23
CA ASP A 43 -0.78 5.18 -12.28
C ASP A 43 0.03 5.69 -11.08
N GLY A 44 0.96 4.87 -10.57
CA GLY A 44 1.88 5.28 -9.50
C GLY A 44 2.79 6.43 -9.93
N THR A 45 3.43 6.34 -11.09
CA THR A 45 4.30 7.42 -11.59
C THR A 45 3.51 8.70 -11.83
N LYS A 46 2.31 8.61 -12.43
CA LYS A 46 1.41 9.76 -12.61
C LYS A 46 1.12 10.46 -11.29
N LEU A 47 0.86 9.72 -10.20
CA LEU A 47 0.58 10.31 -8.89
C LEU A 47 1.82 11.02 -8.31
N LEU A 48 3.03 10.49 -8.54
CA LEU A 48 4.27 11.13 -8.09
C LEU A 48 4.57 12.46 -8.81
N PHE A 49 4.22 12.55 -10.09
CA PHE A 49 4.38 13.79 -10.86
C PHE A 49 3.24 14.79 -10.67
N LYS A 50 2.15 14.37 -10.02
CA LYS A 50 1.00 15.23 -9.82
C LYS A 50 1.31 16.27 -8.73
N GLU A 51 0.83 17.49 -8.94
CA GLU A 51 0.97 18.57 -7.96
C GLU A 51 0.30 18.19 -6.64
N ASN A 52 1.03 18.41 -5.54
CA ASN A 52 0.54 18.18 -4.19
C ASN A 52 -0.24 19.41 -3.70
N LEU A 53 -1.56 19.38 -3.89
CA LEU A 53 -2.45 20.41 -3.37
C LEU A 53 -2.73 20.16 -1.89
N LEU A 54 -2.33 21.10 -1.03
CA LEU A 54 -2.62 21.07 0.40
C LEU A 54 -3.85 21.95 0.72
N PRO A 55 -4.67 21.56 1.71
CA PRO A 55 -5.82 22.36 2.09
C PRO A 55 -5.38 23.72 2.64
N SER A 56 -6.09 24.79 2.24
CA SER A 56 -5.82 26.16 2.70
C SER A 56 -6.24 26.42 4.13
N ARG A 57 -7.07 25.54 4.70
CA ARG A 57 -7.55 25.56 6.08
C ARG A 57 -7.32 24.18 6.70
N GLY A 58 -6.74 24.15 7.90
CA GLY A 58 -6.37 22.92 8.61
C GLY A 58 -4.86 22.85 8.87
N ASP A 59 -4.46 21.85 9.67
CA ASP A 59 -3.05 21.63 9.98
C ASP A 59 -2.40 20.78 8.87
N THR A 60 -1.56 21.42 8.05
CA THR A 60 -0.87 20.76 6.94
C THR A 60 0.13 19.69 7.37
N ARG A 61 0.65 19.77 8.61
CA ARG A 61 1.55 18.76 9.17
C ARG A 61 0.79 17.50 9.53
N LEU A 62 -0.33 17.64 10.24
CA LEU A 62 -1.18 16.49 10.59
C LEU A 62 -1.72 15.80 9.34
N PHE A 63 -2.18 16.58 8.35
CA PHE A 63 -2.66 16.06 7.07
C PHE A 63 -1.60 15.25 6.30
N SER A 64 -0.34 15.69 6.31
CA SER A 64 0.74 15.00 5.59
C SER A 64 1.31 13.80 6.36
N ILE A 65 1.38 13.89 7.69
CA ILE A 65 1.96 12.84 8.55
C ILE A 65 0.96 11.70 8.77
N GLY A 66 -0.34 11.98 8.84
CA GLY A 66 -1.38 10.98 9.09
C GLY A 66 -1.30 9.75 8.18
N PRO A 67 -1.33 9.91 6.84
CA PRO A 67 -1.19 8.80 5.90
C PRO A 67 0.15 8.07 6.04
N SER A 68 1.23 8.79 6.35
CA SER A 68 2.56 8.20 6.53
C SER A 68 2.60 7.22 7.70
N ILE A 69 1.95 7.55 8.82
CA ILE A 69 1.86 6.65 10.00
C ILE A 69 1.15 5.35 9.64
N ALA A 70 0.03 5.43 8.91
CA ALA A 70 -0.72 4.25 8.50
C ALA A 70 0.09 3.34 7.57
N VAL A 71 0.83 3.91 6.62
CA VAL A 71 1.69 3.14 5.70
C VAL A 71 2.87 2.49 6.44
N ILE A 72 3.55 3.24 7.31
CA ILE A 72 4.70 2.72 8.09
C ILE A 72 4.27 1.56 8.99
N SER A 73 3.11 1.68 9.64
CA SER A 73 2.51 0.61 10.44
C SER A 73 2.38 -0.69 9.64
N ILE A 74 1.82 -0.62 8.43
CA ILE A 74 1.64 -1.80 7.59
C ILE A 74 3.00 -2.38 7.17
N LEU A 75 3.96 -1.55 6.79
CA LEU A 75 5.30 -2.01 6.41
C LEU A 75 6.04 -2.70 7.56
N LEU A 76 5.89 -2.22 8.79
CA LEU A 76 6.45 -2.85 9.99
C LEU A 76 5.82 -4.21 10.26
N SER A 77 4.51 -4.35 10.07
CA SER A 77 3.79 -5.61 10.21
C SER A 77 4.33 -6.74 9.32
N TYR A 78 4.88 -6.40 8.15
CA TYR A 78 5.51 -7.38 7.24
C TYR A 78 6.86 -7.94 7.72
N SER A 79 7.51 -7.31 8.72
CA SER A 79 8.81 -7.77 9.24
C SER A 79 8.72 -9.14 9.94
N VAL A 80 7.55 -9.44 10.50
CA VAL A 80 7.30 -10.64 11.31
C VAL A 80 6.82 -11.82 10.48
N ILE A 81 6.32 -11.57 9.26
CA ILE A 81 5.69 -12.61 8.44
C ILE A 81 6.77 -13.57 7.90
N PRO A 82 6.68 -14.88 8.16
CA PRO A 82 7.61 -15.84 7.61
C PRO A 82 7.25 -16.17 6.15
N PHE A 83 8.18 -15.96 5.22
CA PHE A 83 8.00 -16.30 3.80
C PHE A 83 8.55 -17.68 3.44
N GLY A 84 9.29 -18.32 4.34
CA GLY A 84 9.88 -19.64 4.18
C GLY A 84 10.78 -19.99 5.36
N TYR A 85 11.30 -21.22 5.40
CA TYR A 85 12.06 -21.76 6.53
C TYR A 85 13.32 -20.94 6.88
N HIS A 86 13.93 -20.31 5.88
CA HIS A 86 15.09 -19.42 6.04
C HIS A 86 14.80 -17.97 5.62
N LEU A 87 13.55 -17.63 5.33
CA LEU A 87 13.13 -16.32 4.83
C LEU A 87 12.22 -15.64 5.86
N ILE A 88 12.82 -15.29 7.00
CA ILE A 88 12.19 -14.55 8.09
C ILE A 88 13.07 -13.32 8.35
N LEU A 89 12.47 -12.12 8.37
CA LEU A 89 13.22 -10.90 8.64
C LEU A 89 13.53 -10.73 10.13
N ALA A 90 12.52 -10.89 10.96
CA ALA A 90 12.64 -10.81 12.42
C ALA A 90 11.94 -12.02 13.04
N ASP A 91 12.75 -12.99 13.47
CA ASP A 91 12.26 -14.14 14.23
C ASP A 91 12.07 -13.74 15.70
N LEU A 92 10.85 -13.33 16.02
CA LEU A 92 10.46 -12.88 17.35
C LEU A 92 9.51 -13.89 17.96
N SER A 93 9.79 -14.35 19.17
CA SER A 93 8.90 -15.25 19.92
C SER A 93 7.50 -14.64 20.16
N ILE A 94 7.39 -13.31 20.12
CA ILE A 94 6.14 -12.54 20.27
C ILE A 94 5.65 -11.93 18.94
N GLY A 95 6.01 -12.52 17.80
CA GLY A 95 5.70 -11.97 16.48
C GLY A 95 4.22 -11.62 16.27
N VAL A 96 3.32 -12.57 16.52
CA VAL A 96 1.87 -12.35 16.32
C VAL A 96 1.34 -11.20 17.20
N PHE A 97 1.83 -11.10 18.44
CA PHE A 97 1.46 -10.01 19.33
C PHE A 97 1.95 -8.65 18.80
N LEU A 98 3.19 -8.58 18.30
CA LEU A 98 3.72 -7.38 17.67
C LEU A 98 2.89 -6.98 16.45
N TRP A 99 2.51 -7.95 15.61
CA TRP A 99 1.68 -7.71 14.43
C TRP A 99 0.33 -7.05 14.78
N ILE A 100 -0.34 -7.53 15.83
CA ILE A 100 -1.60 -6.95 16.32
C ILE A 100 -1.36 -5.55 16.91
N ALA A 101 -0.32 -5.39 17.72
CA ALA A 101 0.00 -4.11 18.36
C ALA A 101 0.32 -3.03 17.32
N VAL A 102 1.12 -3.35 16.31
CA VAL A 102 1.45 -2.41 15.22
C VAL A 102 0.19 -2.07 14.42
N SER A 103 -0.68 -3.05 14.11
CA SER A 103 -1.91 -2.81 13.35
C SER A 103 -2.87 -1.80 14.00
N SER A 104 -2.82 -1.64 15.33
CA SER A 104 -3.60 -0.61 16.05
C SER A 104 -3.13 0.84 15.83
N LEU A 105 -1.98 1.07 15.17
CA LEU A 105 -1.49 2.40 14.84
C LEU A 105 -2.15 2.98 13.58
N ALA A 106 -2.64 2.14 12.66
CA ALA A 106 -3.25 2.58 11.42
C ALA A 106 -4.48 3.51 11.62
N PRO A 107 -5.42 3.21 12.54
CA PRO A 107 -6.54 4.12 12.84
C PRO A 107 -6.11 5.50 13.32
N ILE A 108 -5.00 5.61 14.06
CA ILE A 108 -4.49 6.90 14.55
C ILE A 108 -4.05 7.77 13.36
N GLY A 109 -3.35 7.18 12.39
CA GLY A 109 -2.96 7.89 11.16
C GLY A 109 -4.16 8.39 10.36
N LEU A 110 -5.23 7.60 10.29
CA LEU A 110 -6.49 7.99 9.62
C LEU A 110 -7.18 9.15 10.33
N LEU A 111 -7.27 9.12 11.67
CA LEU A 111 -7.87 10.21 12.45
C LEU A 111 -7.06 11.50 12.34
N MET A 112 -5.73 11.43 12.36
CA MET A 112 -4.86 12.59 12.17
C MET A 112 -5.00 13.20 10.76
N SER A 113 -5.20 12.37 9.74
CA SER A 113 -5.42 12.85 8.37
C SER A 113 -6.80 13.49 8.18
N GLY A 114 -7.78 13.17 9.03
CA GLY A 114 -9.14 13.66 8.95
C GLY A 114 -9.46 14.89 9.82
N TYR A 115 -8.54 15.27 10.71
CA TYR A 115 -8.67 16.41 11.64
C TYR A 115 -8.17 17.71 11.02
#